data_AF-A0A853G0B2-F1
#
_entry.id   AF-A0A853G0B2-F1
#
_cell.length_a   1.000
_cell.length_b   1.000
_cell.length_c   1.000
_cell.angle_alpha   90.00
_cell.angle_beta   90.00
_cell.angle_gamma   90.00
#
_symmetry.space_group_name_H-M   'P 1'
#
loop_
_entity.id
_entity.type
_entity.pdbx_description
1 polymer ?
#
loop_
_entity_poly.entity_id
_entity_poly.type
_entity_poly.pdbx_seq_one_letter_code
_entity_poly.pdbx_strand_id
1 'polypeptide(L)' 'MAHALGVIARAKGMAQISSQTGLSREQLYRSFSVRGNPTLRTTLAVMKALGIELSVKPVSTR' A
#
# COMPACT_ATOMS: atom_id res chain seq x y z
N MET A 1 -9.51 -1.22 -3.04
CA MET A 1 -8.34 -1.72 -2.27
C MET A 1 -7.25 -0.66 -2.10
N ALA A 2 -6.67 -0.13 -3.18
CA ALA A 2 -5.61 0.90 -3.09
C ALA A 2 -6.00 2.13 -2.25
N HIS A 3 -7.23 2.61 -2.38
CA HIS A 3 -7.72 3.76 -1.60
C HIS A 3 -7.69 3.51 -0.08
N ALA A 4 -8.12 2.34 0.38
CA ALA A 4 -8.14 2.00 1.81
C ALA A 4 -6.72 1.95 2.39
N LEU A 5 -5.78 1.30 1.67
CA LEU A 5 -4.37 1.33 2.03
C LEU A 5 -3.82 2.76 2.04
N GLY A 6 -4.26 3.62 1.12
CA GLY A 6 -3.91 5.03 1.07
C GLY A 6 -4.43 5.84 2.27
N VAL A 7 -5.59 5.50 2.83
CA VAL A 7 -6.11 6.11 4.07
C VAL A 7 -5.22 5.70 5.25
N ILE A 8 -4.94 4.41 5.41
CA ILE A 8 -4.09 3.88 6.50
C ILE A 8 -2.67 4.46 6.39
N ALA A 9 -2.11 4.51 5.17
CA ALA A 9 -0.79 5.07 4.91
C ALA A 9 -0.68 6.55 5.30
N ARG A 10 -1.72 7.34 5.05
CA ARG A 10 -1.76 8.76 5.47
C ARG A 10 -1.84 8.89 6.98
N ALA A 11 -2.65 8.06 7.63
CA ALA A 11 -2.76 8.05 9.10
C ALA A 11 -1.46 7.66 9.79
N LYS A 12 -0.70 6.69 9.23
CA LYS A 12 0.64 6.33 9.75
C LYS A 12 1.69 7.40 9.49
N GLY A 13 1.61 8.08 8.36
CA GLY A 13 2.53 9.15 7.96
C GLY A 13 3.31 8.81 6.69
N MET A 14 3.07 9.59 5.63
CA MET A 14 3.67 9.35 4.31
C MET A 14 5.18 9.53 4.27
N ALA A 15 5.76 10.38 5.13
CA ALA A 15 7.20 10.55 5.22
C ALA A 15 7.90 9.29 5.76
N GLN A 16 7.32 8.68 6.80
CA GLN A 16 7.82 7.42 7.36
C GLN A 16 7.74 6.30 6.33
N ILE A 17 6.61 6.16 5.65
CA ILE A 17 6.43 5.12 4.61
C ILE A 17 7.41 5.34 3.47
N SER A 18 7.57 6.58 3.00
CA SER A 18 8.54 6.94 1.96
C SER A 18 9.97 6.50 2.33
N SER A 19 10.39 6.77 3.57
CA SER A 19 11.70 6.34 4.09
C SER A 19 11.85 4.83 4.14
N GLN A 20 10.81 4.09 4.58
CA GLN A 20 10.87 2.64 4.70
C GLN A 20 10.79 1.91 3.36
N THR A 21 10.04 2.45 2.39
CA THR A 21 9.82 1.80 1.10
C THR A 21 10.76 2.29 -0.01
N GLY A 22 11.47 3.40 0.20
CA GLY A 22 12.29 4.06 -0.83
C GLY A 22 11.47 4.71 -1.95
N LEU A 23 10.15 4.88 -1.74
CA LEU A 23 9.25 5.51 -2.72
C LEU A 23 9.13 6.99 -2.40
N SER A 24 9.02 7.85 -3.41
CA SER A 24 8.78 9.27 -3.14
C SER A 24 7.39 9.49 -2.55
N ARG A 25 7.23 10.52 -1.70
CA ARG A 25 5.92 10.92 -1.16
C ARG A 25 4.91 11.20 -2.28
N GLU A 26 5.35 11.83 -3.37
CA GLU A 26 4.52 12.09 -4.55
C GLU A 26 4.01 10.79 -5.20
N GLN A 27 4.91 9.81 -5.38
CA GLN A 27 4.53 8.51 -5.91
C GLN A 27 3.51 7.83 -5.00
N LEU A 28 3.71 7.85 -3.68
CA LEU A 28 2.76 7.29 -2.72
C LEU A 28 1.37 7.94 -2.83
N TYR A 29 1.31 9.28 -2.90
CA TYR A 29 0.04 9.99 -3.07
C TYR A 29 -0.65 9.64 -4.38
N ARG A 30 0.09 9.59 -5.49
CA ARG A 30 -0.46 9.26 -6.80
C ARG A 30 -0.97 7.82 -6.83
N SER A 31 -0.13 6.88 -6.40
CA SER A 31 -0.40 5.44 -6.43
C SER A 31 -1.55 5.03 -5.51
N PHE A 32 -1.72 5.65 -4.34
CA PHE A 32 -2.79 5.30 -3.39
C PHE A 32 -3.92 6.32 -3.29
N SER A 33 -4.07 7.17 -4.31
CA SER A 33 -5.23 8.05 -4.46
C SER A 33 -6.50 7.26 -4.83
N VAL A 34 -7.65 7.93 -4.86
CA VAL A 34 -8.93 7.33 -5.29
C VAL A 34 -8.84 6.74 -6.71
N ARG A 35 -8.11 7.41 -7.61
CA ARG A 35 -7.88 6.97 -9.00
C ARG A 35 -6.48 6.38 -9.20
N GLY A 36 -5.79 6.04 -8.10
CA GLY A 36 -4.44 5.52 -8.14
C GLY A 36 -4.41 4.09 -8.67
N ASN A 37 -3.32 3.76 -9.35
CA ASN A 37 -3.07 2.41 -9.86
C ASN A 37 -1.69 1.93 -9.37
N PRO A 38 -1.57 1.50 -8.10
CA PRO A 38 -0.30 1.02 -7.58
C PRO A 38 0.02 -0.34 -8.22
N THR A 39 1.28 -0.55 -8.57
CA THR A 39 1.73 -1.91 -8.96
C THR A 39 1.60 -2.87 -7.77
N LEU A 40 1.57 -4.18 -8.04
CA LEU A 40 1.61 -5.19 -6.97
C LEU A 40 2.85 -5.01 -6.08
N ARG A 41 4.02 -4.77 -6.68
CA ARG A 41 5.27 -4.49 -5.96
C ARG A 41 5.15 -3.30 -5.01
N THR A 42 4.59 -2.19 -5.50
CA THR A 42 4.33 -0.99 -4.68
C THR A 42 3.38 -1.28 -3.54
N THR A 43 2.33 -2.05 -3.81
CA THR A 43 1.32 -2.42 -2.82
C THR A 43 1.93 -3.26 -1.70
N LEU A 44 2.69 -4.31 -2.05
CA LEU A 44 3.36 -5.17 -1.07
C LEU A 44 4.41 -4.42 -0.25
N ALA A 45 5.19 -3.52 -0.87
CA ALA A 45 6.15 -2.69 -0.16
C ALA A 45 5.48 -1.81 0.91
N VAL A 46 4.36 -1.16 0.55
CA VAL A 46 3.59 -0.35 1.50
C VAL A 46 2.91 -1.20 2.56
N MET A 47 2.35 -2.36 2.23
CA MET A 47 1.78 -3.29 3.21
C MET A 47 2.83 -3.69 4.25
N LYS A 48 4.06 -4.03 3.82
CA LYS A 48 5.16 -4.34 4.73
C LYS A 48 5.53 -3.16 5.62
N ALA A 49 5.63 -1.95 5.06
CA ALA A 49 5.87 -0.72 5.84
C ALA A 49 4.74 -0.44 6.85
N LEU A 50 3.51 -0.87 6.55
CA LEU A 50 2.37 -0.79 7.46
C LEU A 50 2.34 -1.90 8.52
N GLY A 51 3.17 -2.95 8.38
CA GLY A 51 3.13 -4.13 9.27
C GLY A 51 2.02 -5.12 8.90
N ILE A 52 1.62 -5.17 7.63
CA ILE A 52 0.52 -5.99 7.10
C ILE A 52 1.10 -6.96 6.06
N GLU A 53 0.60 -8.20 6.05
CA GLU A 53 0.96 -9.23 5.07
C GLU A 53 -0.25 -9.59 4.18
N LEU A 54 0.02 -9.93 2.92
CA LEU A 54 -0.98 -10.49 2.00
C LEU A 54 -0.90 -12.01 2.02
N SER A 55 -1.98 -12.68 2.40
CA SER A 55 -2.09 -14.15 2.34
C SER A 55 -3.07 -14.56 1.24
N VAL A 56 -2.67 -15.52 0.41
CA VAL A 56 -3.52 -16.13 -0.61
C VAL A 56 -3.98 -17.49 -0.09
N LYS A 57 -5.28 -17.74 -0.13
CA LYS A 57 -5.88 -19.02 0.26
C LYS A 57 -6.64 -19.60 -0.94
N PRO A 58 -6.72 -20.93 -1.08
CA PRO A 58 -7.61 -21.55 -2.06
C PRO A 58 -9.03 -21.02 -1.90
N VAL A 59 -9.68 -20.72 -3.02
CA VAL A 59 -11.12 -20.49 -3.00
C VAL A 59 -11.76 -21.82 -2.64
N SER A 60 -12.42 -21.86 -1.48
CA SER A 60 -13.13 -23.05 -1.03
C SER A 60 -14.33 -23.30 -1.96
N THR A 61 -14.12 -24.10 -3.00
CA THR A 61 -15.21 -24.70 -3.77
C THR A 61 -15.81 -25.81 -2.92
N ARG A 62 -16.84 -25.47 -2.15
CA ARG A 62 -17.82 -26.46 -1.71
C ARG A 62 -18.87 -26.62 -2.79
#